data_AF-A0A4R5ELI3-F1
#
_entry.id   AF-A0A4R5ELI3-F1
#
_cell.length_a   1.000
_cell.length_b   1.000
_cell.length_c   1.000
_cell.angle_alpha   90.00
_cell.angle_beta   90.00
_cell.angle_gamma   90.00
#
_symmetry.space_group_name_H-M   'P 1'
#
loop_
_entity.id
_entity.type
_entity.pdbx_description
1 polymer ?
#
loop_
_entity_poly.entity_id
_entity_poly.type
_entity_poly.pdbx_seq_one_letter_code
_entity_poly.pdbx_strand_id
1 'polypeptide(L)' 'MDVHFHCYNPLNTVCRAMDIARRMGMGFDQLTMRREENDLFSVSLVLETAEQKLCDAFIARLHLCGDLIREMQDA' A
#
# COMPACT_ATOMS: atom_id res chain seq x y z
N MET A 1 -2.90 5.36 9.90
CA MET A 1 -3.50 5.89 8.65
C MET A 1 -3.77 4.72 7.69
N ASP A 2 -4.89 4.71 6.96
CA ASP A 2 -5.23 3.62 6.02
C ASP A 2 -4.75 3.95 4.60
N VAL A 3 -4.19 2.96 3.91
CA VAL A 3 -3.69 3.06 2.54
C VAL A 3 -4.28 1.92 1.74
N HIS A 4 -5.01 2.27 0.67
CA HIS A 4 -5.66 1.32 -0.22
C HIS A 4 -5.04 1.37 -1.61
N PHE A 5 -4.88 0.19 -2.23
CA PHE A 5 -4.43 0.08 -3.62
C PHE A 5 -4.84 -1.26 -4.22
N HIS A 6 -4.83 -1.29 -5.56
CA HIS A 6 -5.09 -2.49 -6.33
C HIS A 6 -3.81 -3.00 -7.00
N CYS A 7 -3.68 -4.31 -7.14
CA CYS A 7 -2.51 -4.94 -7.79
C CYS A 7 -2.85 -6.31 -8.37
N TYR A 8 -2.07 -6.77 -9.34
CA TYR A 8 -2.17 -8.14 -9.88
C TYR A 8 -1.22 -9.14 -9.20
N ASN A 9 -0.18 -8.64 -8.53
CA ASN A 9 0.88 -9.46 -7.91
C ASN A 9 0.99 -9.21 -6.40
N PRO A 10 -0.06 -9.54 -5.62
CA PRO A 10 -0.23 -9.03 -4.28
C PRO A 10 0.90 -9.39 -3.31
N LEU A 11 1.49 -10.58 -3.40
CA LEU A 11 2.61 -10.96 -2.53
C LEU A 11 3.85 -10.09 -2.77
N ASN A 12 4.18 -9.81 -4.03
CA ASN A 12 5.32 -8.96 -4.37
C ASN A 12 5.06 -7.51 -3.91
N THR A 13 3.85 -7.02 -4.18
CA THR A 13 3.42 -5.68 -3.78
C THR A 13 3.47 -5.50 -2.25
N VAL A 14 2.92 -6.46 -1.49
CA VAL A 14 2.95 -6.45 -0.02
C VAL A 14 4.37 -6.52 0.53
N CYS A 15 5.22 -7.41 0.00
CA CYS A 15 6.62 -7.49 0.44
C CYS A 15 7.36 -6.16 0.23
N ARG A 16 7.12 -5.48 -0.89
CA ARG A 16 7.71 -4.15 -1.15
C ARG A 16 7.15 -3.08 -0.21
N ALA A 17 5.84 -3.06 0.00
CA ALA A 17 5.21 -2.14 0.95
C ALA A 17 5.82 -2.31 2.36
N MET A 18 5.96 -3.56 2.81
CA MET A 18 6.61 -3.87 4.09
C MET A 18 8.08 -3.42 4.12
N ASP A 19 8.86 -3.65 3.07
CA ASP A 19 10.26 -3.21 3.03
C ASP A 19 10.39 -1.68 3.03
N ILE A 20 9.52 -0.97 2.30
CA ILE A 20 9.49 0.50 2.28
C ILE A 20 9.19 1.05 3.68
N ALA A 21 8.12 0.58 4.32
CA ALA A 21 7.75 1.01 5.67
C ALA A 21 8.86 0.70 6.68
N ARG A 22 9.43 -0.51 6.64
CA ARG A 22 10.57 -0.88 7.50
C ARG A 22 11.77 0.05 7.32
N ARG A 23 12.13 0.40 6.09
CA ARG A 23 13.22 1.37 5.80
C ARG A 23 12.90 2.79 6.26
N MET A 24 11.62 3.13 6.33
CA MET A 24 11.14 4.41 6.83
C MET A 24 10.92 4.42 8.35
N GLY A 25 11.14 3.29 9.04
CA GLY A 25 10.89 3.17 10.48
C GLY A 25 9.41 3.18 10.85
N MET A 26 8.53 2.74 9.94
CA MET A 26 7.07 2.71 10.11
C MET A 26 6.60 1.30 10.43
N GLY A 27 5.72 1.18 11.43
CA GLY A 27 5.00 -0.06 11.75
C GLY A 27 3.66 -0.19 11.02
N PHE A 28 3.06 -1.37 11.12
CA PHE A 28 1.75 -1.70 10.56
C PHE A 28 0.88 -2.34 11.63
N ASP A 29 -0.31 -1.79 11.83
CA ASP A 29 -1.31 -2.39 12.72
C ASP A 29 -2.05 -3.53 12.03
N GLN A 30 -2.34 -3.37 10.73
CA GLN A 30 -3.18 -4.29 10.00
C GLN A 30 -2.82 -4.33 8.51
N LEU A 31 -2.91 -5.53 7.94
CA LEU A 31 -2.88 -5.76 6.50
C LEU A 31 -4.09 -6.60 6.12
N THR A 32 -4.86 -6.11 5.15
CA THR A 32 -5.99 -6.85 4.57
C THR A 32 -5.77 -7.00 3.07
N MET A 33 -5.99 -8.21 2.56
CA MET A 33 -5.90 -8.52 1.15
C MET A 33 -7.14 -9.28 0.72
N ARG A 34 -7.76 -8.85 -0.38
CA ARG A 34 -8.93 -9.49 -0.98
C ARG A 34 -8.68 -9.70 -2.46
N ARG A 35 -9.03 -10.88 -2.97
CA ARG A 35 -9.08 -11.15 -4.41
C ARG A 35 -10.40 -10.59 -4.96
N GLU A 36 -10.29 -9.84 -6.05
CA GLU A 36 -11.39 -9.30 -6.84
C GLU A 36 -11.51 -10.08 -8.17
N GLU A 37 -12.35 -9.59 -9.07
CA GLU A 37 -12.49 -10.14 -10.42
C GLU A 37 -11.22 -9.95 -11.27
N ASN A 38 -11.03 -10.79 -12.29
CA ASN A 38 -9.93 -10.69 -13.26
C ASN A 38 -8.51 -10.71 -12.65
N ASP A 39 -8.30 -11.51 -11.60
CA ASP A 39 -7.01 -11.64 -10.90
C ASP A 39 -6.48 -10.34 -10.29
N LEU A 40 -7.35 -9.34 -10.14
CA LEU A 40 -7.05 -8.13 -9.40
C LEU A 40 -7.17 -8.40 -7.90
N PHE A 41 -6.36 -7.73 -7.09
CA PHE A 41 -6.41 -7.80 -5.64
C PHE A 41 -6.51 -6.41 -5.04
N SER A 42 -7.44 -6.23 -4.13
CA SER A 42 -7.54 -5.07 -3.25
C SER A 42 -6.68 -5.30 -2.02
N VAL A 43 -5.81 -4.35 -1.71
CA VAL A 43 -4.93 -4.40 -0.54
C VAL A 43 -5.13 -3.13 0.30
N SER A 44 -5.32 -3.31 1.60
CA SER A 44 -5.41 -2.25 2.60
C SER A 44 -4.31 -2.43 3.65
N LEU A 45 -3.64 -1.34 3.99
CA LEU A 45 -2.58 -1.26 4.99
C LEU A 45 -2.92 -0.19 6.01
N VAL A 46 -3.00 -0.57 7.28
CA VAL A 46 -3.12 0.39 8.38
C VAL A 46 -1.73 0.61 8.96
N LEU A 47 -1.21 1.83 8.78
CA LEU A 47 0.08 2.27 9.30
C LEU A 47 -0.06 2.80 10.74
N GLU A 48 0.88 2.42 11.62
CA GLU A 48 0.95 2.80 13.05
C GLU A 48 1.24 4.30 13.28
N THR A 49 1.51 5.07 12.23
CA THR A 49 1.82 6.51 12.34
C THR A 49 0.60 7.40 12.11
N ALA A 50 0.55 8.50 12.86
CA ALA A 50 -0.37 9.61 12.64
C ALA A 50 0.27 10.76 11.82
N GLU A 51 1.56 10.65 11.46
CA GLU A 51 2.25 11.70 10.70
C GLU A 51 1.91 11.61 9.21
N GLN A 52 1.07 12.55 8.75
CA GLN A 52 0.64 12.64 7.36
C GLN A 52 1.81 12.68 6.37
N LYS A 53 2.86 13.47 6.66
CA LYS A 53 4.03 13.61 5.78
C LYS A 53 4.77 12.29 5.55
N LEU A 54 4.87 11.45 6.57
CA LEU A 54 5.49 10.12 6.45
C LEU A 54 4.62 9.20 5.62
N CYS A 55 3.31 9.26 5.79
CA CYS A 55 2.39 8.49 4.98
C CYS A 55 2.40 8.92 3.51
N ASP A 56 2.42 10.22 3.23
CA ASP A 56 2.52 10.74 1.85
C ASP A 56 3.84 10.28 1.19
N ALA A 57 4.94 10.31 1.93
CA ALA A 57 6.24 9.82 1.44
C ALA A 57 6.25 8.30 1.23
N PHE A 58 5.53 7.55 2.07
CA PHE A 58 5.34 6.10 1.93
C PHE A 58 4.53 5.80 0.66
N ILE A 59 3.38 6.45 0.49
CA ILE A 59 2.51 6.31 -0.68
C ILE A 59 3.27 6.69 -1.96
N ALA A 60 4.04 7.78 -1.95
CA ALA A 60 4.85 8.20 -3.10
C ALA A 60 5.88 7.13 -3.50
N ARG A 61 6.55 6.49 -2.52
CA ARG A 61 7.48 5.39 -2.78
C ARG A 61 6.78 4.12 -3.25
N LEU A 62 5.62 3.82 -2.66
CA LEU A 62 4.83 2.66 -3.02
C LEU A 62 4.41 2.74 -4.50
N HIS A 63 3.95 3.91 -4.96
CA HIS A 63 3.60 4.16 -6.38
C HIS A 63 4.75 3.96 -7.39
N LEU A 64 6.01 3.87 -6.95
CA LEU A 64 7.11 3.48 -7.85
C LEU A 64 7.09 1.98 -8.18
N CYS A 65 6.24 1.19 -7.52
CA CYS A 65 5.98 -0.19 -7.87
C CYS A 65 5.07 -0.24 -9.11
N GLY A 66 5.63 -0.62 -10.26
CA GLY A 66 4.93 -0.62 -11.56
C GLY A 66 3.77 -1.62 -11.69
N ASP A 67 3.50 -2.41 -10.66
CA ASP A 67 2.40 -3.38 -10.57
C ASP A 67 1.17 -2.84 -9.81
N LEU A 68 1.23 -1.61 -9.31
CA LEU A 68 0.13 -0.94 -8.61
C LEU A 68 -0.79 -0.20 -9.58
N ILE A 69 -2.09 -0.42 -9.41
CA ILE A 69 -3.13 0.38 -10.04
C ILE A 69 -3.54 1.47 -9.05
N ARG A 70 -3.46 2.72 -9.53
CA ARG A 70 -3.87 3.90 -8.78
C ARG A 70 -5.39 3.86 -8.62
N GLU A 71 -5.88 3.90 -7.39
CA GLU A 71 -7.23 4.41 -7.18
C GLU A 71 -7.19 5.88 -7.64
N MET A 72 -7.88 6.21 -8.73
CA MET A 72 -8.16 7.60 -9.01
C MET A 72 -8.94 8.10 -7.80
N GLN A 73 -8.32 8.95 -6.99
CA GLN A 73 -9.07 9.75 -6.02
C GLN A 73 -10.05 10.56 -6.87
N ASP A 74 -11.31 10.12 -6.88
CA ASP A 74 -12.40 10.93 -7.40
C ASP A 74 -12.35 12.28 -6.67
N ALA A 75 -12.34 13.35 -7.48
CA ALA A 75 -12.17 14.74 -7.07
C ALA A 75 -13.33 15.27 -6.23
#